data_AF-A0A1E5KSE4-F1
#
_entry.id   AF-A0A1E5KSE4-F1
#
_cell.length_a   1.000
_cell.length_b   1.000
_cell.length_c   1.000
_cell.angle_alpha   90.00
_cell.angle_beta   90.00
_cell.angle_gamma   90.00
#
_symmetry.space_group_name_H-M   'P 1'
#
loop_
_entity.id
_entity.type
_entity.pdbx_description
1 polymer ?
#
loop_
_entity_poly.entity_id
_entity_poly.type
_entity_poly.pdbx_seq_one_letter_code
_entity_poly.pdbx_strand_id
1 'polypeptide(L)' 'MDETTGTIYRRRKIEVEPAFGHLKAHLAFHRFHLRGKLGAKIDVGLALMALNLRKLGKHME' A
#
# COMPACT_ATOMS: atom_id res chain seq x y z
N MET A 1 -17.07 -0.46 -24.53
CA MET A 1 -16.53 -0.47 -23.15
C MET A 1 -16.41 0.96 -22.71
N ASP A 2 -17.10 1.33 -21.63
CA ASP A 2 -17.21 2.71 -21.16
C ASP A 2 -15.82 3.35 -20.91
N GLU A 3 -15.50 4.42 -21.65
CA GLU A 3 -14.22 5.16 -21.58
C GLU A 3 -13.85 5.59 -20.15
N THR A 4 -14.88 5.86 -19.33
CA THR A 4 -14.79 6.23 -17.92
C THR A 4 -14.18 5.11 -17.07
N THR A 5 -14.59 3.86 -17.31
CA THR A 5 -14.05 2.67 -16.63
C THR A 5 -12.57 2.45 -16.98
N GLY A 6 -12.20 2.68 -18.25
CA GLY A 6 -10.82 2.53 -18.72
C GLY A 6 -9.84 3.56 -18.13
N THR A 7 -10.29 4.81 -17.95
CA THR A 7 -9.49 5.87 -17.32
C THR A 7 -9.28 5.63 -15.82
N ILE A 8 -10.33 5.21 -15.10
CA ILE A 8 -10.25 4.85 -13.67
C ILE A 8 -9.29 3.67 -13.47
N TYR A 9 -9.41 2.64 -14.31
CA TYR A 9 -8.53 1.46 -14.24
C TYR A 9 -7.06 1.83 -14.45
N ARG A 10 -6.75 2.68 -15.44
CA ARG A 10 -5.39 3.13 -15.73
C ARG A 10 -4.78 3.90 -14.55
N ARG A 11 -5.56 4.76 -13.89
CA ARG A 11 -5.13 5.52 -12.71
C ARG A 11 -4.85 4.61 -11.51
N ARG A 12 -5.69 3.60 -11.27
CA ARG A 12 -5.46 2.60 -10.22
C ARG A 12 -4.21 1.76 -10.45
N LYS A 13 -3.92 1.43 -11.72
CA LYS A 13 -2.71 0.69 -12.11
C LYS A 13 -1.43 1.47 -11.80
N ILE A 14 -1.50 2.81 -11.82
CA ILE A 14 -0.37 3.70 -11.51
C ILE A 14 -0.24 3.95 -10.01
N GLU A 15 -1.36 4.12 -9.28
CA GLU A 15 -1.29 4.58 -7.89
C GLU A 15 -1.32 3.46 -6.84
N VAL A 16 -2.14 2.42 -7.02
CA VAL A 16 -2.40 1.45 -5.94
C VAL A 16 -1.47 0.24 -6.00
N GLU A 17 -1.14 -0.22 -7.20
CA GLU A 17 -0.20 -1.33 -7.43
C GLU A 17 1.19 -1.08 -6.82
N PRO A 18 1.82 0.10 -7.02
CA PRO A 18 3.14 0.36 -6.42
C PRO A 18 3.12 0.32 -4.89
N ALA A 19 2.05 0.78 -4.25
CA ALA A 19 1.93 0.74 -2.79
C ALA A 19 1.91 -0.71 -2.28
N PHE A 20 1.13 -1.60 -2.92
CA PHE A 20 1.12 -3.02 -2.57
C PHE A 20 2.44 -3.73 -2.91
N GLY A 21 3.09 -3.36 -4.00
CA GLY A 21 4.43 -3.83 -4.35
C GLY A 21 5.46 -3.48 -3.27
N HIS A 22 5.47 -2.24 -2.80
CA HIS A 22 6.35 -1.78 -1.73
C HIS A 22 6.08 -2.50 -0.41
N LEU A 23 4.81 -2.68 -0.04
CA LEU A 23 4.43 -3.42 1.18
C LEU A 23 4.99 -4.86 1.15
N LYS A 24 4.87 -5.54 0.01
CA LYS A 24 5.39 -6.91 -0.16
C LYS A 24 6.93 -6.93 -0.18
N ALA A 25 7.56 -6.05 -0.95
CA ALA A 25 9.01 -6.06 -1.15
C ALA A 25 9.82 -5.56 0.06
N HIS A 26 9.30 -4.58 0.80
CA HIS A 26 10.05 -3.94 1.89
C HIS A 26 9.68 -4.43 3.28
N LEU A 27 8.43 -4.90 3.48
CA LEU A 27 7.94 -5.34 4.78
C LEU A 27 7.50 -6.81 4.80
N ALA A 28 7.66 -7.55 3.70
CA ALA A 28 7.17 -8.92 3.55
C ALA A 28 5.69 -9.08 3.95
N PHE A 29 4.88 -8.04 3.71
CA PHE A 29 3.48 -8.01 4.11
C PHE A 29 2.64 -8.90 3.17
N HIS A 30 2.49 -10.17 3.54
CA HIS A 30 1.80 -11.18 2.74
C HIS A 30 0.44 -11.60 3.32
N ARG A 31 0.20 -11.33 4.60
CA ARG A 31 -1.04 -11.66 5.28
C ARG A 31 -1.40 -10.62 6.34
N PHE A 32 -2.69 -10.48 6.57
CA PHE A 32 -3.22 -9.79 7.73
C PHE A 32 -3.07 -10.67 8.97
N HIS A 33 -2.75 -10.06 10.09
CA HIS A 33 -2.64 -10.71 11.40
C HIS A 33 -3.92 -10.51 12.20
N LEU A 34 -4.52 -9.32 12.09
CA LEU A 34 -5.76 -9.00 12.78
C LEU A 34 -6.98 -9.32 11.92
N ARG A 35 -8.05 -9.80 12.57
CA ARG A 35 -9.30 -10.15 11.90
C ARG A 35 -10.29 -8.98 11.90
N GLY A 36 -11.19 -8.99 10.92
CA GLY A 36 -12.24 -7.98 10.76
C GLY A 36 -11.73 -6.66 10.14
N LYS A 37 -12.68 -5.80 9.78
CA LYS A 37 -12.39 -4.55 9.05
C LYS A 37 -11.50 -3.60 9.83
N LEU A 38 -11.71 -3.50 11.15
CA LEU A 38 -10.88 -2.68 12.03
C LEU A 38 -9.44 -3.21 12.11
N GLY A 39 -9.28 -4.53 12.28
CA GLY A 39 -7.97 -5.19 12.29
C GLY A 39 -7.19 -4.96 11.01
N ALA A 40 -7.83 -5.17 9.86
CA ALA A 40 -7.21 -4.90 8.56
C ALA A 40 -6.77 -3.43 8.42
N LYS A 41 -7.56 -2.47 8.92
CA LYS A 41 -7.21 -1.04 8.90
C LYS A 41 -5.97 -0.74 9.76
N ILE A 42 -5.85 -1.38 10.92
CA ILE A 42 -4.69 -1.25 11.81
C ILE A 42 -3.44 -1.81 11.13
N ASP A 43 -3.51 -3.05 10.63
CA ASP A 43 -2.39 -3.72 9.98
C ASP A 43 -1.86 -2.92 8.77
N VAL A 44 -2.74 -2.45 7.88
CA VAL A 44 -2.33 -1.60 6.76
C VAL A 44 -1.75 -0.28 7.25
N GLY A 45 -2.38 0.36 8.24
CA GLY A 45 -1.90 1.65 8.77
C GLY A 45 -0.49 1.56 9.34
N LEU A 46 -0.19 0.51 10.11
CA LEU A 46 1.14 0.25 10.66
C LEU A 46 2.15 -0.01 9.54
N ALA A 47 1.80 -0.83 8.55
CA ALA A 47 2.71 -1.14 7.45
C ALA A 47 3.04 0.12 6.62
N LEU A 48 2.05 0.97 6.35
CA LEU A 48 2.28 2.25 5.65
C LEU A 48 3.13 3.22 6.49
N MET A 49 2.93 3.25 7.81
CA MET A 49 3.75 4.08 8.70
C MET A 49 5.21 3.64 8.69
N ALA A 50 5.47 2.32 8.74
CA ALA A 50 6.82 1.78 8.63
C ALA A 50 7.49 2.13 7.29
N LEU A 51 6.75 2.09 6.18
CA LEU A 51 7.27 2.54 4.87
C LEU A 51 7.64 4.03 4.88
N ASN A 52 6.80 4.88 5.47
CA ASN A 52 7.05 6.31 5.57
C ASN A 52 8.28 6.62 6.43
N LEU A 53 8.46 5.94 7.57
CA LEU A 53 9.63 6.11 8.43
C LEU A 53 10.91 5.67 7.72
N ARG A 54 10.87 4.56 6.97
CA ARG A 54 12.00 4.09 6.17
C ARG A 54 12.35 5.06 5.04
N LYS A 55 11.35 5.71 4.44
CA LYS A 55 11.55 6.78 3.45
C LYS A 55 12.17 8.02 4.11
N LEU A 56 11.69 8.41 5.30
CA LEU A 56 12.23 9.54 6.06
C LEU A 56 13.71 9.33 6.41
N GLY A 57 14.08 8.14 6.89
CA GLY A 57 15.48 7.80 7.17
C GLY A 57 16.40 7.99 5.97
N LYS A 58 15.98 7.54 4.79
CA LYS A 58 16.74 7.74 3.53
C LYS A 58 16.84 9.20 3.08
N HIS A 59 15.93 10.07 3.51
CA HIS A 59 15.98 11.50 3.20
C HIS A 59 16.83 12.30 4.19
N MET A 60 17.16 11.70 5.34
CA MET A 60 18.00 12.31 6.38
C MET A 60 19.47 11.88 6.26
N GLU A 61 19.78 10.90 5.40
CA GLU A 61 21.14 10.59 4.92
C GLU A 61 21.54 11.51 3.76
#